data_AF-A0A916QAE8-F1
#
_entry.id   AF-A0A916QAE8-F1
#
_cell.length_a   1.000
_cell.length_b   1.000
_cell.length_c   1.000
_cell.angle_alpha   90.00
_cell.angle_beta   90.00
_cell.angle_gamma   90.00
#
_symmetry.space_group_name_H-M   'P 1'
#
loop_
_entity.id
_entity.type
_entity.pdbx_description
1 polymer ?
#
loop_
_entity_poly.entity_id
_entity_poly.type
_entity_poly.pdbx_seq_one_letter_code
_entity_poly.pdbx_strand_id
1 'polypeptide(L)'
;MTYCPTWTYHGITNEVFQKLQDLGRDQGFAIPKTPSGGFTVQAAGMKIHFRYAWNKSSRSLQLTCTSRPPLLGCSAIKSIADQIVRQSGGNPA
;
A
#
# COMPACT_ATOMS: atom_id res chain seq x y z
N MET A 1 2.14 -19.96 4.53
CA MET A 1 1.65 -18.58 4.27
C MET A 1 2.60 -17.92 3.30
N THR A 2 2.11 -17.48 2.14
CA THR A 2 2.97 -16.94 1.07
C THR A 2 3.10 -15.44 1.22
N TYR A 3 4.07 -15.01 2.03
CA TYR A 3 4.37 -13.60 2.26
C TYR A 3 5.04 -12.99 1.02
N CYS A 4 4.67 -11.75 0.67
CA CYS A 4 5.45 -10.98 -0.29
C CYS A 4 6.56 -10.22 0.44
N PRO A 5 7.66 -9.87 -0.26
CA PRO A 5 8.66 -8.99 0.31
C PRO A 5 8.04 -7.66 0.74
N THR A 6 8.61 -7.04 1.76
CA THR A 6 8.28 -5.66 2.12
C THR A 6 8.83 -4.73 1.06
N TRP A 7 7.96 -3.88 0.50
CA TRP A 7 8.34 -2.82 -0.43
C TRP A 7 8.51 -1.51 0.31
N THR A 8 9.53 -0.75 -0.06
CA THR A 8 9.78 0.58 0.50
C THR A 8 9.52 1.61 -0.58
N TYR A 9 8.71 2.61 -0.26
CA TYR A 9 8.39 3.74 -1.11
C TYR A 9 8.99 5.00 -0.50
N HIS A 10 9.47 5.91 -1.33
CA HIS A 10 10.09 7.17 -0.93
C HIS A 10 9.27 8.37 -1.41
N GLY A 11 9.56 9.55 -0.84
CA GLY A 11 8.84 10.78 -1.20
C GLY A 11 7.41 10.83 -0.66
N ILE A 12 7.09 9.99 0.33
CA ILE A 12 5.76 9.95 0.94
C ILE A 12 5.69 11.04 2.03
N THR A 13 5.42 12.28 1.60
CA THR A 13 5.14 13.41 2.49
C THR A 13 3.76 13.24 3.16
N ASN A 14 3.40 14.16 4.06
CA ASN A 14 2.07 14.16 4.67
C ASN A 14 0.96 14.32 3.63
N GLU A 15 1.16 15.19 2.64
CA GLU A 15 0.20 15.41 1.54
C GLU A 15 0.08 14.16 0.66
N VAL A 16 1.21 13.53 0.31
CA VAL A 16 1.23 12.27 -0.47
C VAL A 16 0.54 11.15 0.30
N PHE A 17 0.78 11.04 1.61
CA PHE A 17 0.13 10.02 2.44
C PHE A 17 -1.38 10.26 2.57
N GLN A 18 -1.82 11.51 2.71
CA GLN A 18 -3.24 11.88 2.69
C GLN A 18 -3.87 11.54 1.34
N LYS A 19 -3.25 11.92 0.23
CA LYS A 19 -3.74 11.60 -1.12
C LYS A 19 -3.80 10.09 -1.36
N LEU A 20 -2.85 9.32 -0.82
CA LEU A 20 -2.87 7.85 -0.87
C LEU A 20 -4.07 7.26 -0.10
N GLN A 21 -4.45 7.86 1.03
CA GLN A 21 -5.67 7.48 1.74
C GLN A 21 -6.93 7.84 0.94
N ASP A 22 -6.95 9.01 0.30
CA ASP A 22 -8.07 9.47 -0.52
C ASP A 22 -8.29 8.54 -1.73
N LEU A 23 -7.22 8.26 -2.48
CA LEU A 23 -7.24 7.29 -3.58
C LEU A 23 -7.65 5.90 -3.12
N GLY A 24 -7.19 5.46 -1.96
CA GLY A 24 -7.61 4.18 -1.40
C GLY A 24 -9.12 4.13 -1.17
N ARG A 25 -9.69 5.20 -0.60
CA ARG A 25 -11.13 5.31 -0.35
C ARG A 25 -11.92 5.27 -1.65
N ASP A 26 -11.47 5.98 -2.68
CA ASP A 26 -12.08 5.97 -4.01
C ASP A 26 -12.03 4.57 -4.66
N GLN A 27 -10.98 3.80 -4.38
CA GLN A 27 -10.82 2.42 -4.82
C GLN A 27 -11.50 1.39 -3.89
N GLY A 28 -12.23 1.84 -2.86
CA GLY A 28 -13.03 0.99 -1.98
C GLY A 28 -12.27 0.38 -0.79
N PHE A 29 -11.10 0.90 -0.41
CA PHE A 29 -10.38 0.47 0.79
C PHE A 29 -9.92 1.65 1.67
N ALA A 30 -9.77 1.42 2.98
CA ALA A 30 -9.38 2.48 3.90
C ALA A 30 -7.98 2.23 4.46
N ILE A 31 -7.08 3.20 4.26
CA ILE A 31 -5.80 3.25 4.96
C ILE A 31 -6.01 4.11 6.22
N PRO A 32 -5.76 3.56 7.43
CA PRO A 32 -5.91 4.32 8.67
C PRO A 32 -5.07 5.60 8.69
N LYS A 33 -5.55 6.63 9.40
CA LYS A 33 -4.83 7.91 9.62
C LYS A 33 -3.74 7.78 10.70
N THR A 34 -3.02 6.66 10.73
CA THR A 34 -1.97 6.38 11.70
C THR A 34 -0.61 6.20 11.00
N PRO A 35 0.52 6.40 11.70
CA PRO A 35 1.84 6.16 11.11
C PRO A 35 2.07 4.69 10.72
N SER A 36 1.31 3.76 11.29
CA SER A 36 1.39 2.35 10.91
C SER A 36 0.04 1.69 11.15
N GLY A 37 -0.19 0.56 10.50
CA GLY A 37 -1.42 -0.19 10.64
C GLY A 37 -1.55 -1.27 9.57
N GLY A 38 -2.78 -1.73 9.37
CA GLY A 38 -3.12 -2.62 8.28
C GLY A 38 -4.39 -2.19 7.58
N PHE A 39 -4.52 -2.59 6.32
CA PHE A 39 -5.70 -2.38 5.50
C PHE A 39 -5.91 -3.57 4.57
N THR A 40 -7.11 -3.67 4.02
CA THR A 40 -7.47 -4.74 3.09
C THR A 40 -7.90 -4.12 1.77
N VAL A 41 -7.28 -4.54 0.67
CA VAL A 41 -7.69 -4.17 -0.68
C VAL A 41 -8.53 -5.30 -1.25
N GLN A 42 -9.65 -4.96 -1.88
CA GLN A 42 -10.46 -5.93 -2.61
C GLN A 42 -10.26 -5.72 -4.12
N ALA A 43 -9.70 -6.71 -4.79
CA ALA A 43 -9.46 -6.69 -6.24
C ALA A 43 -10.04 -7.95 -6.87
N ALA A 44 -10.92 -7.79 -7.87
CA ALA A 44 -11.56 -8.90 -8.59
C ALA A 44 -12.19 -9.97 -7.65
N GLY A 45 -12.91 -9.52 -6.62
CA GLY A 45 -13.54 -10.39 -5.62
C GLY A 45 -12.60 -10.99 -4.58
N MET A 46 -11.30 -10.73 -4.68
CA MET A 46 -10.28 -11.27 -3.79
C MET A 46 -9.80 -10.23 -2.77
N LYS A 47 -9.57 -10.65 -1.52
CA LYS A 47 -9.06 -9.78 -0.45
C LYS A 47 -7.56 -9.96 -0.27
N ILE A 48 -6.84 -8.84 -0.22
CA ILE A 48 -5.40 -8.78 0.01
C ILE A 48 -5.18 -7.95 1.27
N HIS A 49 -4.49 -8.51 2.26
CA HIS A 49 -4.19 -7.81 3.50
C HIS A 49 -2.79 -7.24 3.45
N PHE A 50 -2.70 -5.95 3.77
CA PHE A 50 -1.46 -5.22 3.86
C PHE A 50 -1.22 -4.74 5.29
N ARG A 51 0.04 -4.73 5.67
CA ARG A 51 0.57 -3.91 6.75
C ARG A 51 1.40 -2.79 6.17
N TYR A 52 1.36 -1.63 6.80
CA TYR A 52 2.20 -0.51 6.41
C TYR A 52 2.83 0.19 7.61
N ALA A 53 3.95 0.84 7.36
CA ALA A 53 4.62 1.74 8.28
C ALA A 53 5.12 2.96 7.52
N TRP A 54 4.50 4.10 7.76
CA TRP A 54 4.88 5.40 7.26
C TRP A 54 5.74 6.15 8.29
N ASN A 55 6.94 6.52 7.86
CA ASN A 55 7.83 7.38 8.61
C ASN A 55 7.81 8.79 8.01
N LYS A 56 7.25 9.73 8.78
CA LYS A 56 7.14 11.15 8.42
C LYS A 56 8.50 11.81 8.23
N SER A 57 9.46 11.47 9.09
CA SER A 57 10.79 12.10 9.11
C SER A 57 11.63 11.71 7.89
N SER A 58 11.63 10.42 7.53
CA SER A 58 12.34 9.92 6.34
C SER A 58 11.50 9.95 5.06
N ARG A 59 10.24 10.41 5.14
CA ARG A 59 9.27 10.46 4.02
C ARG A 59 9.17 9.11 3.31
N SER A 60 9.15 8.03 4.07
CA SER A 60 9.17 6.66 3.55
C SER A 60 7.96 5.87 4.02
N LEU A 61 7.44 5.02 3.15
CA LEU A 61 6.35 4.10 3.45
C LEU A 61 6.82 2.68 3.17
N GLN A 62 6.82 1.84 4.20
CA GLN A 62 6.99 0.40 4.06
C GLN A 62 5.62 -0.24 3.90
N LEU A 63 5.49 -1.16 2.94
CA LEU A 63 4.28 -1.91 2.67
C LEU A 63 4.60 -3.39 2.60
N THR A 64 3.91 -4.19 3.40
CA THR A 64 4.09 -5.65 3.49
C THR A 64 2.76 -6.33 3.24
N CYS A 65 2.69 -7.19 2.23
CA CYS A 65 1.53 -8.05 2.04
C CYS A 65 1.57 -9.21 3.04
N THR A 66 0.63 -9.26 3.98
CA THR A 66 0.56 -10.28 5.02
C THR A 66 -0.31 -11.47 4.63
N SER A 67 -1.30 -11.26 3.76
CA SER A 67 -2.15 -12.33 3.24
C SER A 67 -2.57 -12.00 1.82
N ARG A 68 -2.45 -12.99 0.93
CA ARG A 68 -2.85 -12.89 -0.47
C ARG A 68 -3.58 -14.15 -0.94
N PRO A 69 -4.44 -14.05 -1.95
CA PRO A 69 -4.97 -15.19 -2.66
C PRO A 69 -3.86 -15.98 -3.37
N PRO A 70 -3.98 -17.31 -3.49
CA PRO A 70 -2.98 -18.13 -4.17
C PRO A 70 -2.74 -17.72 -5.63
N LEU A 71 -3.79 -17.27 -6.32
CA LEU A 71 -3.80 -16.90 -7.73
C LEU A 71 -3.09 -15.56 -8.02
N LEU A 72 -2.94 -14.67 -7.04
CA LEU A 72 -2.33 -13.36 -7.23
C LEU A 72 -0.86 -13.38 -6.83
N GLY A 73 0.05 -13.44 -7.81
CA GLY A 73 1.49 -13.35 -7.56
C GLY A 73 1.90 -12.01 -6.92
N CYS A 74 3.00 -12.03 -6.15
CA CYS A 74 3.50 -10.81 -5.50
C CYS A 74 3.83 -9.68 -6.48
N SER A 75 4.22 -10.01 -7.73
CA SER A 75 4.49 -9.01 -8.77
C SER A 75 3.24 -8.24 -9.19
N ALA A 76 2.09 -8.92 -9.30
CA ALA A 76 0.81 -8.27 -9.63
C ALA A 76 0.37 -7.35 -8.49
N ILE A 77 0.52 -7.83 -7.24
CA ILE A 77 0.21 -7.04 -6.04
C ILE A 77 1.12 -5.81 -5.94
N LYS A 78 2.43 -5.97 -6.23
CA LYS A 78 3.37 -4.85 -6.29
C LYS A 78 2.95 -3.83 -7.35
N SER A 79 2.56 -4.28 -8.54
CA SER A 79 2.14 -3.38 -9.62
C SER A 79 0.95 -2.51 -9.24
N ILE A 80 -0.07 -3.09 -8.57
CA ILE A 80 -1.22 -2.35 -8.05
C ILE A 80 -0.76 -1.32 -7.01
N ALA A 81 0.06 -1.72 -6.04
CA ALA A 81 0.58 -0.83 -5.00
C ALA A 81 1.43 0.32 -5.60
N ASP A 82 2.32 0.00 -6.54
CA ASP A 82 3.16 0.97 -7.24
C ASP A 82 2.31 1.99 -8.01
N GLN A 83 1.24 1.57 -8.69
CA GLN A 83 0.35 2.50 -9.40
C GLN A 83 -0.32 3.48 -8.44
N ILE A 84 -0.84 3.01 -7.32
CA ILE A 84 -1.53 3.86 -6.33
C ILE A 84 -0.54 4.85 -5.69
N VAL A 85 0.66 4.39 -5.34
CA VAL A 85 1.71 5.26 -4.79
C VAL A 85 2.18 6.30 -5.82
N ARG A 86 2.31 5.94 -7.10
CA ARG A 86 2.64 6.91 -8.15
C ARG A 86 1.54 7.94 -8.34
N GLN A 87 0.27 7.54 -8.30
CA GLN A 87 -0.86 8.46 -8.41
C GLN A 87 -0.96 9.43 -7.22
N SER A 88 -0.52 9.01 -6.02
CA SER A 88 -0.45 9.89 -4.86
C SER A 88 0.74 10.86 -4.90
N GLY A 89 1.69 10.68 -5.83
CA GLY A 89 2.89 11.51 -5.98
C GLY A 89 4.13 10.93 -5.26
N GLY A 90 4.04 9.69 -4.78
CA GLY A 90 5.17 8.95 -4.21
C GLY A 90 6.03 8.27 -5.28
N ASN A 91 7.26 7.92 -4.89
CA ASN A 91 8.19 7.21 -5.76
C ASN A 91 8.29 5.73 -5.35
N PRO A 92 7.84 4.80 -6.21
CA PRO A 92 8.18 3.38 -6.05
C PRO A 92 9.68 3.20 -6.21
N ALA A 93 10.30 2.51 -5.24
CA ALA A 93 11.65 2.00 -5.38
C ALA A 93 11.69 0.73 -6.23
#